data_AF-A0A317UEU8-F1
#
_entry.id   AF-A0A317UEU8-F1
#
_cell.length_a   1.000
_cell.length_b   1.000
_cell.length_c   1.000
_cell.angle_alpha   90.00
_cell.angle_beta   90.00
_cell.angle_gamma   90.00
#
_symmetry.space_group_name_H-M   'P 1'
#
loop_
_entity.id
_entity.type
_entity.pdbx_description
1 polymer ?
#
loop_
_entity_poly.entity_id
_entity_poly.type
_entity_poly.pdbx_seq_one_letter_code
_entity_poly.pdbx_strand_id
1 'polypeptide(L)'
;MKLADLATGSDWIVWIVFVIFAALSITLLSGHGSWFISGYNTATKEEKEKYDEKKLCRTMGIGMSIIAILALIMGVLENILPAFFVYIALGIILIDVAVIIILGNTLCRK
;
A
#
# COMPACT_ATOMS: atom_id res chain seq x y z
N MET A 1 -15.54 3.73 -22.77
CA MET A 1 -15.44 4.51 -21.54
C MET A 1 -14.03 4.34 -20.98
N LYS A 2 -13.30 5.44 -20.87
CA LYS A 2 -11.96 5.53 -20.28
C LYS A 2 -12.08 5.79 -18.77
N LEU A 3 -10.96 5.73 -18.06
CA LEU A 3 -10.91 6.01 -16.64
C LEU A 3 -11.32 7.46 -16.33
N ALA A 4 -10.88 8.41 -17.17
CA ALA A 4 -11.25 9.83 -17.07
C ALA A 4 -12.78 10.05 -17.14
N ASP A 5 -13.53 9.20 -17.84
CA ASP A 5 -14.99 9.32 -17.94
C ASP A 5 -15.70 8.93 -16.62
N LEU A 6 -15.02 8.20 -15.73
CA LEU A 6 -15.50 7.84 -14.39
C LEU A 6 -14.97 8.75 -13.28
N ALA A 7 -13.90 9.50 -13.54
CA ALA A 7 -13.29 10.42 -12.60
C ALA A 7 -14.16 11.68 -12.45
N THR A 8 -15.10 11.65 -11.51
CA THR A 8 -16.00 12.80 -11.21
C THR A 8 -15.42 13.78 -10.20
N GLY A 9 -14.26 13.44 -9.61
CA GLY A 9 -13.52 14.26 -8.66
C GLY A 9 -12.34 15.00 -9.31
N SER A 10 -11.72 15.91 -8.56
CA SER A 10 -10.59 16.68 -9.07
C SER A 10 -9.27 15.91 -8.94
N ASP A 11 -8.51 15.82 -10.05
CA ASP A 11 -7.32 14.97 -10.17
C ASP A 11 -6.22 15.25 -9.13
N TRP A 12 -6.14 16.48 -8.59
CA TRP A 12 -5.17 16.82 -7.55
C TRP A 12 -5.31 15.97 -6.28
N ILE A 13 -6.51 15.43 -6.01
CA ILE A 13 -6.73 14.52 -4.88
C ILE A 13 -5.93 13.23 -5.07
N VAL A 14 -5.92 12.67 -6.28
CA VAL A 14 -5.16 11.44 -6.62
C VAL A 14 -3.67 11.67 -6.39
N TRP A 15 -3.17 12.85 -6.79
CA TRP A 15 -1.76 13.20 -6.62
C TRP A 15 -1.36 13.36 -5.15
N ILE A 16 -2.21 13.95 -4.31
CA ILE A 16 -1.96 14.02 -2.87
C ILE A 16 -1.91 12.62 -2.26
N VAL A 17 -2.89 11.77 -2.60
CA VAL A 17 -2.92 10.38 -2.11
C VAL A 17 -1.67 9.63 -2.54
N PHE A 18 -1.26 9.76 -3.80
CA PHE A 18 -0.03 9.15 -4.31
C PHE A 18 1.21 9.60 -3.51
N VAL A 19 1.38 10.90 -3.26
CA VAL A 19 2.53 11.41 -2.51
C VAL A 19 2.55 10.87 -1.08
N ILE A 20 1.40 10.81 -0.41
CA ILE A 20 1.29 10.24 0.94
C ILE A 20 1.70 8.76 0.93
N PHE A 21 1.15 7.97 0.02
CA PHE A 21 1.44 6.54 -0.08
C PHE A 21 2.91 6.27 -0.44
N ALA A 22 3.48 7.06 -1.35
CA ALA A 22 4.89 6.98 -1.70
C ALA A 22 5.80 7.31 -0.50
N ALA A 23 5.49 8.37 0.26
CA ALA A 23 6.26 8.74 1.45
C ALA A 23 6.18 7.65 2.54
N LEU A 24 4.99 7.08 2.77
CA LEU A 24 4.81 5.97 3.70
C LEU A 24 5.57 4.72 3.26
N SER A 25 5.48 4.36 1.97
CA SER A 25 6.23 3.26 1.38
C SER A 25 7.73 3.40 1.63
N ILE A 26 8.33 4.56 1.30
CA ILE A 26 9.77 4.81 1.49
C ILE A 26 10.15 4.67 2.97
N THR A 27 9.34 5.26 3.86
CA THR A 27 9.58 5.21 5.31
C THR A 27 9.54 3.78 5.83
N LEU A 28 8.56 2.97 5.40
CA LEU A 28 8.43 1.57 5.77
C LEU A 28 9.55 0.69 5.17
N LEU A 29 9.89 0.88 3.90
CA LEU A 29 10.98 0.16 3.22
C LEU A 29 12.35 0.42 3.87
N SER A 30 12.56 1.60 4.44
CA SER A 30 13.77 1.91 5.20
C SER A 30 13.94 1.03 6.45
N GLY A 31 12.86 0.40 6.93
CA GLY A 31 12.84 -0.42 8.14
C GLY A 31 12.61 0.36 9.44
N HIS A 32 12.32 1.67 9.37
CA HIS A 32 12.12 2.54 10.52
C HIS A 32 10.66 3.00 10.70
N GLY A 33 9.75 2.55 9.84
CA GLY A 33 8.35 2.97 9.81
C GLY A 33 7.41 2.15 10.70
N SER A 34 7.91 1.37 11.67
CA SER A 34 7.09 0.42 12.45
C SER A 34 5.94 1.08 13.21
N TRP A 35 6.08 2.38 13.53
CA TRP A 35 5.05 3.18 14.17
C TRP A 35 3.77 3.32 13.34
N PHE A 36 3.88 3.27 12.00
CA PHE A 36 2.73 3.32 11.09
C PHE A 36 1.96 1.98 11.01
N ILE A 37 2.50 0.91 11.58
CA ILE A 37 1.89 -0.42 11.57
C ILE A 37 1.06 -0.54 12.85
N SER A 38 -0.21 -0.15 12.79
CA SER A 38 -1.10 -0.06 13.97
C SER A 38 -1.07 -1.33 14.83
N GLY A 39 -1.28 -2.51 14.25
CA GLY A 39 -1.29 -3.78 14.98
C GLY A 39 0.03 -4.14 15.66
N TYR A 40 1.17 -3.71 15.09
CA TYR A 40 2.47 -3.85 15.76
C TYR A 40 2.63 -2.78 16.83
N ASN A 41 2.32 -1.52 16.51
CA ASN A 41 2.52 -0.38 17.40
C ASN A 41 1.70 -0.47 18.70
N THR A 42 0.45 -0.95 18.62
CA THR A 42 -0.44 -1.14 19.79
C THR A 42 -0.12 -2.40 20.58
N ALA A 43 0.74 -3.29 20.08
CA ALA A 43 1.11 -4.51 20.77
C ALA A 43 2.01 -4.23 21.98
N THR A 44 1.94 -5.11 22.98
CA THR A 44 2.84 -5.08 24.14
C THR A 44 4.28 -5.36 23.74
N LYS A 45 5.25 -5.04 24.61
CA LYS A 45 6.68 -5.30 24.33
C LYS A 45 6.94 -6.79 24.03
N GLU A 46 6.34 -7.68 24.82
CA GLU A 46 6.45 -9.14 24.67
C GLU A 46 5.88 -9.62 23.32
N GLU A 47 4.80 -9.01 22.84
CA GLU A 47 4.24 -9.34 21.53
C GLU A 47 5.08 -8.79 20.38
N LYS A 48 5.61 -7.58 20.52
CA LYS A 48 6.52 -6.97 19.54
C LYS A 48 7.79 -7.79 19.34
N GLU A 49 8.33 -8.39 20.40
CA GLU A 49 9.53 -9.22 20.35
C GLU A 49 9.37 -10.48 19.48
N LYS A 50 8.13 -10.98 19.32
CA LYS A 50 7.79 -12.13 18.45
C LYS A 50 7.91 -11.82 16.96
N TYR A 51 8.13 -10.56 16.57
CA TYR A 51 8.26 -10.18 15.17
C TYR A 51 9.66 -9.65 14.87
N ASP A 52 10.12 -9.88 13.65
CA ASP A 52 11.22 -9.13 13.04
C ASP A 52 10.66 -7.78 12.53
N GLU A 53 10.89 -6.73 13.32
CA GLU A 53 10.41 -5.38 13.04
C GLU A 53 10.84 -4.86 11.65
N LYS A 54 12.10 -5.09 11.25
CA LYS A 54 12.62 -4.60 9.97
C LYS A 54 11.99 -5.34 8.81
N LYS A 55 11.82 -6.66 8.93
CA LYS A 55 11.15 -7.49 7.91
C LYS A 55 9.67 -7.15 7.81
N LEU A 56 9.01 -6.91 8.93
CA LEU A 56 7.62 -6.48 8.98
C LEU A 56 7.43 -5.11 8.30
N CYS A 57 8.28 -4.13 8.64
CA CYS A 57 8.28 -2.81 7.99
C CYS A 57 8.46 -2.91 6.48
N ARG A 58 9.48 -3.66 6.02
CA ARG A 58 9.73 -3.83 4.59
C ARG A 58 8.58 -4.52 3.88
N THR A 59 7.97 -5.55 4.48
CA THR A 59 6.80 -6.23 3.91
C THR A 59 5.63 -5.28 3.73
N MET A 60 5.31 -4.48 4.75
CA MET A 60 4.24 -3.47 4.66
C MET A 60 4.58 -2.37 3.64
N GLY A 61 5.85 -1.95 3.59
CA GLY A 61 6.33 -0.96 2.61
C GLY A 61 6.22 -1.45 1.17
N ILE A 62 6.50 -2.73 0.91
CA ILE A 62 6.35 -3.33 -0.42
C ILE A 62 4.89 -3.29 -0.88
N GLY A 63 3.93 -3.73 -0.05
CA GLY A 63 2.51 -3.63 -0.41
C GLY A 63 2.05 -2.19 -0.65
N MET A 64 2.46 -1.27 0.24
CA MET A 64 2.20 0.15 0.07
C MET A 64 2.76 0.71 -1.25
N SER A 65 3.92 0.21 -1.69
CA SER A 65 4.55 0.60 -2.97
C SER A 65 3.73 0.13 -4.16
N ILE A 66 3.19 -1.09 -4.11
CA ILE A 66 2.34 -1.64 -5.16
C ILE A 66 1.10 -0.77 -5.33
N ILE A 67 0.45 -0.38 -4.22
CA ILE A 67 -0.71 0.52 -4.24
C ILE A 67 -0.32 1.90 -4.79
N ALA A 68 0.82 2.46 -4.37
CA ALA A 68 1.30 3.75 -4.86
C ALA A 68 1.59 3.74 -6.37
N ILE A 69 2.25 2.69 -6.88
CA ILE A 69 2.55 2.52 -8.30
C ILE A 69 1.26 2.36 -9.10
N LEU A 70 0.28 1.61 -8.59
CA LEU A 70 -1.01 1.43 -9.24
C LEU A 70 -1.77 2.76 -9.34
N ALA A 71 -1.79 3.55 -8.26
CA ALA A 71 -2.36 4.89 -8.25
C ALA A 71 -1.65 5.83 -9.26
N LEU A 72 -0.32 5.77 -9.35
CA LEU A 72 0.46 6.53 -10.33
C LEU A 72 0.09 6.15 -11.77
N ILE A 73 0.03 4.85 -12.08
CA ILE A 73 -0.34 4.34 -13.41
C ILE A 73 -1.74 4.83 -13.78
N MET A 74 -2.70 4.71 -12.86
CA MET A 74 -4.06 5.16 -13.07
C MET A 74 -4.15 6.67 -13.30
N GLY A 75 -3.46 7.48 -12.49
CA GLY A 75 -3.47 8.93 -12.62
C GLY A 75 -2.78 9.43 -13.90
N VAL A 76 -1.62 8.85 -14.27
CA VAL A 76 -0.90 9.25 -15.50
C VAL A 76 -1.65 8.80 -16.76
N LEU A 77 -2.25 7.60 -16.74
CA LEU A 77 -2.84 6.98 -17.93
C LEU A 77 -4.38 7.02 -17.95
N GLU A 78 -5.03 7.85 -17.15
CA GLU A 78 -6.50 7.89 -17.05
C GLU A 78 -7.22 8.13 -18.39
N ASN A 79 -6.56 8.88 -19.29
CA ASN A 79 -7.06 9.22 -20.63
C ASN A 79 -6.84 8.09 -21.65
N ILE A 80 -6.18 7.01 -21.26
CA ILE A 80 -5.82 5.87 -22.12
C ILE A 80 -6.45 4.58 -21.57
N LEU A 81 -6.42 4.40 -20.24
CA LEU A 81 -6.90 3.20 -19.59
C LEU A 81 -8.41 3.05 -19.71
N PRO A 82 -8.90 1.83 -19.98
CA PRO A 82 -10.33 1.55 -20.04
C PRO A 82 -10.94 1.56 -18.63
N ALA A 83 -12.22 1.96 -18.53
CA ALA A 83 -12.94 2.07 -17.27
C ALA A 83 -12.95 0.77 -16.43
N PHE A 84 -12.93 -0.41 -17.07
CA PHE A 84 -12.89 -1.69 -16.34
C PHE A 84 -11.60 -1.90 -15.54
N PHE A 85 -10.55 -1.12 -15.82
CA PHE A 85 -9.28 -1.20 -15.10
C PHE A 85 -9.44 -0.90 -13.60
N VAL A 86 -10.46 -0.13 -13.19
CA VAL A 86 -10.78 0.08 -11.77
C VAL A 86 -11.04 -1.25 -11.04
N TYR A 87 -11.76 -2.17 -11.67
CA TYR A 87 -12.05 -3.47 -11.05
C TYR A 87 -10.80 -4.35 -10.95
N ILE A 88 -9.91 -4.27 -11.94
CA ILE A 88 -8.61 -4.95 -11.90
C ILE A 88 -7.76 -4.36 -10.78
N ALA A 89 -7.69 -3.03 -10.69
CA ALA A 89 -6.92 -2.34 -9.67
C ALA A 89 -7.43 -2.70 -8.27
N LEU A 90 -8.75 -2.72 -8.07
CA LEU A 90 -9.37 -3.18 -6.83
C LEU A 90 -8.99 -4.62 -6.51
N GLY A 91 -9.03 -5.53 -7.49
CA GLY A 91 -8.62 -6.92 -7.30
C GLY A 91 -7.14 -7.05 -6.88
N ILE A 92 -6.25 -6.29 -7.52
CA ILE A 92 -4.82 -6.25 -7.16
C ILE A 92 -4.64 -5.77 -5.71
N ILE A 93 -5.32 -4.68 -5.32
CA ILE A 93 -5.23 -4.13 -3.95
C ILE A 93 -5.71 -5.16 -2.92
N LEU A 94 -6.83 -5.85 -3.17
CA LEU A 94 -7.34 -6.86 -2.25
C LEU A 94 -6.38 -8.05 -2.09
N ILE A 95 -5.78 -8.50 -3.20
CA ILE A 95 -4.79 -9.58 -3.18
C ILE A 95 -3.53 -9.12 -2.44
N ASP A 96 -3.03 -7.92 -2.73
CA ASP A 96 -1.85 -7.35 -2.07
C ASP A 96 -2.05 -7.24 -0.56
N VAL A 97 -3.19 -6.69 -0.12
CA VAL A 97 -3.57 -6.60 1.30
C VAL A 97 -3.61 -7.99 1.95
N ALA A 98 -4.21 -8.98 1.29
CA ALA A 98 -4.24 -10.35 1.82
C ALA A 98 -2.82 -10.94 1.94
N VAL A 99 -1.97 -10.73 0.93
CA VAL A 99 -0.58 -11.20 0.92
C VAL A 99 0.22 -10.56 2.03
N ILE A 100 0.21 -9.23 2.20
CA ILE A 100 0.99 -8.58 3.27
C ILE A 100 0.53 -8.98 4.66
N ILE A 101 -0.76 -9.24 4.87
CA ILE A 101 -1.29 -9.75 6.15
C ILE A 101 -0.75 -11.16 6.41
N ILE A 102 -0.83 -12.05 5.43
CA ILE A 102 -0.32 -13.42 5.54
C ILE A 102 1.18 -13.41 5.81
N LEU A 103 1.96 -12.65 5.03
CA LEU A 103 3.42 -12.55 5.18
C LEU A 103 3.81 -11.90 6.52
N GLY A 104 3.06 -10.90 6.98
CA GLY A 104 3.25 -10.27 8.29
C GLY A 104 3.06 -11.26 9.44
N ASN A 105 2.05 -12.13 9.35
CA ASN A 105 1.71 -13.09 10.40
C ASN A 105 2.52 -14.40 10.33
N THR A 106 3.14 -14.70 9.19
CA THR A 106 3.92 -15.94 8.99
C THR A 106 5.42 -15.65 8.93
N LEU A 107 5.91 -15.02 7.86
CA LEU A 107 7.33 -14.83 7.61
C LEU A 107 7.98 -13.75 8.46
N CYS A 108 7.21 -12.76 8.93
CA CYS A 108 7.75 -11.68 9.77
C CYS A 108 7.74 -12.03 11.26
N ARG A 109 7.16 -13.18 11.63
CA ARG A 109 7.25 -13.73 12.99
C ARG A 109 8.59 -14.45 13.17
N LYS A 110 9.19 -14.32 14.34
CA LYS A 110 10.42 -15.01 14.74
C LYS A 110 10.12 -16.45 15.16
#